data_AF-A0AAU4W4W5-F1
#
_entry.id   AF-A0AAU4W4W5-F1
#
_cell.length_a   1.000
_cell.length_b   1.000
_cell.length_c   1.000
_cell.angle_alpha   90.00
_cell.angle_beta   90.00
_cell.angle_gamma   90.00
#
_symmetry.space_group_name_H-M   'P 1'
#
loop_
_entity.id
_entity.type
_entity.pdbx_description
1 polymer ?
#
loop_
_entity_poly.entity_id
_entity_poly.type
_entity_poly.pdbx_seq_one_letter_code
_entity_poly.pdbx_strand_id
1 'polypeptide(L)'
;MSVGSERTGPPAHPGPGRPERVHPGPGLPAGARQREVLLDAMAARPGSGLHVGQLHWRWYGPLDTRRFQAAWQSVYDREAVLRAAFAPYGTRGGPRVVVHPQVVPQLVRHPQGSADWQALLLSERQRDFDPTRPGPLRIALLDEQGGPGGGSGCAGPTRVILTYHQALLDGRSVRLLLRAFARAYLAEGAATGGERRPDLRDHLRWLAGQDRAPARAFWSAAAPPAGSATLPPPAGAGQPRDRSGHLRTTVRLDPYEASRLRDWAAGQGVTESTALQAAWALQLRRAVPGGGPVPVAFATAVSGRGIPLDGASRLPGPLRNPLPMSVDVDPGEPLARLLADLADRAFDLAAYEWVSMGQVHAWSGREPDDPLTETLLAFDAPAATGTDPLDEEFAAQGIRVTPPETVGAHGGFALSVTAHHDRGGGLVLTGVHDRARIADAADAVHRTAQLLREFPARARESTTVGEALRLLGPWPQPPAPRPAGGARLLLLRRAARPGAGTVVLIPPPGAPAGRQTAPAATDPGARQLVALDVHADAGACLAALRPVLAKGEPLTLACPQAAAPLARELAHRITAHAWPTPAITITPDDDPAA
;
A
#
# COMPACT_ATOMS: atom_id res chain seq x y z
N MET A 1 81.13 -33.99 8.05
CA MET A 1 81.64 -32.85 8.84
C MET A 1 81.71 -31.63 7.92
N SER A 2 80.77 -30.70 8.04
CA SER A 2 81.05 -29.28 8.23
C SER A 2 79.74 -28.50 8.21
N VAL A 3 79.61 -27.65 9.22
CA VAL A 3 78.46 -26.86 9.62
C VAL A 3 78.50 -25.51 8.90
N GLY A 4 77.33 -24.98 8.50
CA GLY A 4 77.21 -23.68 7.86
C GLY A 4 75.92 -22.94 8.25
N SER A 5 75.92 -22.42 9.49
CA SER A 5 75.25 -21.21 10.02
C SER A 5 74.02 -20.64 9.27
N GLU A 6 72.82 -20.85 9.83
CA GLU A 6 71.61 -20.06 9.53
C GLU A 6 71.53 -18.85 10.47
N ARG A 7 71.37 -17.65 9.90
CA ARG A 7 70.99 -16.43 10.62
C ARG A 7 69.46 -16.36 10.70
N THR A 8 68.91 -16.51 11.90
CA THR A 8 67.50 -16.25 12.22
C THR A 8 67.19 -14.75 12.25
N GLY A 9 66.28 -14.29 11.39
CA GLY A 9 65.56 -13.01 11.53
C GLY A 9 64.28 -13.19 12.37
N PRO A 10 63.70 -12.12 12.96
CA PRO A 10 62.58 -12.23 13.88
C PRO A 10 61.27 -12.58 13.14
N PRO A 11 60.30 -13.22 13.84
CA PRO A 11 59.06 -13.67 13.22
C PRO A 11 58.18 -12.48 12.83
N ALA A 12 57.69 -12.48 11.59
CA ALA A 12 56.68 -11.54 11.13
C ALA A 12 55.35 -11.81 11.85
N HIS A 13 54.81 -10.79 12.52
CA HIS A 13 53.46 -10.80 13.08
C HIS A 13 52.42 -11.04 11.97
N PRO A 14 51.44 -11.94 12.16
CA PRO A 14 50.33 -12.07 11.24
C PRO A 14 49.44 -10.84 11.38
N GLY A 15 49.39 -10.01 10.34
CA GLY A 15 48.40 -8.93 10.24
C GLY A 15 46.97 -9.48 10.26
N PRO A 16 45.96 -8.65 10.59
CA PRO A 16 44.58 -9.09 10.73
C PRO A 16 44.10 -9.67 9.40
N GLY A 17 43.82 -10.98 9.39
CA GLY A 17 43.28 -11.67 8.24
C GLY A 17 41.99 -10.98 7.78
N ARG A 18 41.89 -10.70 6.48
CA ARG A 18 40.61 -10.38 5.85
C ARG A 18 39.60 -11.45 6.26
N PRO A 19 38.38 -11.10 6.68
CA PRO A 19 37.38 -12.09 7.05
C PRO A 19 37.17 -13.02 5.84
N GLU A 20 37.49 -14.29 6.06
CA GLU A 20 37.23 -15.37 5.12
C GLU A 20 35.75 -15.32 4.77
N ARG A 21 35.42 -15.29 3.47
CA ARG A 21 34.02 -15.36 3.02
C ARG A 21 33.52 -16.75 3.40
N VAL A 22 32.92 -16.88 4.58
CA VAL A 22 32.16 -18.06 4.97
C VAL A 22 31.08 -18.22 3.91
N HIS A 23 31.27 -19.19 3.01
CA HIS A 23 30.29 -19.52 2.01
C HIS A 23 29.13 -20.22 2.73
N PRO A 24 27.97 -19.58 2.88
CA PRO A 24 26.80 -20.28 3.38
C PRO A 24 26.52 -21.49 2.48
N GLY A 25 26.09 -22.62 3.05
CA GLY A 25 25.89 -23.89 2.34
C GLY A 25 24.95 -23.79 1.11
N PRO A 26 24.65 -24.89 0.40
CA PRO A 26 24.08 -24.87 -0.95
C PRO A 26 22.71 -24.18 -1.14
N GLY A 27 22.10 -23.63 -0.08
CA GLY A 27 20.81 -22.94 -0.10
C GLY A 27 19.64 -23.88 -0.33
N LEU A 28 18.43 -23.43 0.01
CA LEU A 28 17.19 -24.14 -0.28
C LEU A 28 16.56 -23.56 -1.55
N PRO A 29 15.88 -24.34 -2.40
CA PRO A 29 15.15 -23.78 -3.53
C PRO A 29 14.14 -22.72 -3.06
N ALA A 30 14.10 -21.56 -3.72
CA ALA A 30 13.08 -20.57 -3.42
C ALA A 30 11.68 -21.11 -3.75
N GLY A 31 10.68 -20.73 -2.95
CA GLY A 31 9.28 -21.05 -3.22
C GLY A 31 8.78 -20.43 -4.52
N ALA A 32 7.75 -21.02 -5.14
CA ALA A 32 7.26 -20.57 -6.45
C ALA A 32 6.82 -19.09 -6.42
N ARG A 33 6.10 -18.68 -5.37
CA ARG A 33 5.70 -17.27 -5.17
C ARG A 33 6.90 -16.32 -5.05
N GLN A 34 7.97 -16.73 -4.36
CA GLN A 34 9.18 -15.90 -4.24
C GLN A 34 9.85 -15.70 -5.60
N ARG A 35 9.84 -16.73 -6.46
CA ARG A 35 10.38 -16.64 -7.82
C ARG A 35 9.62 -15.63 -8.66
N GLU A 36 8.29 -15.63 -8.58
CA GLU A 36 7.45 -14.66 -9.28
C GLU A 36 7.75 -13.23 -8.82
N VAL A 37 7.77 -12.98 -7.50
CA VAL A 37 8.13 -11.66 -6.96
C VAL A 37 9.50 -11.20 -7.46
N LEU A 38 10.48 -12.10 -7.53
CA LEU A 38 11.82 -11.76 -8.03
C LEU A 38 11.81 -11.44 -9.52
N LEU A 39 11.08 -12.22 -10.33
CA LEU A 39 10.96 -11.98 -11.77
C LEU A 39 10.29 -10.64 -12.04
N ASP A 40 9.20 -10.34 -11.33
CA ASP A 40 8.50 -9.05 -11.41
C ASP A 40 9.42 -7.89 -11.02
N ALA A 41 10.16 -8.03 -9.91
CA ALA A 41 11.11 -7.02 -9.44
C ALA A 41 12.29 -6.80 -10.41
N MET A 42 12.77 -7.86 -11.07
CA MET A 42 13.84 -7.78 -12.07
C MET A 42 13.38 -7.13 -13.39
N ALA A 43 12.13 -7.35 -13.77
CA ALA A 43 11.54 -6.73 -14.97
C ALA A 43 11.18 -5.25 -14.74
N ALA A 44 10.99 -4.84 -13.47
CA ALA A 44 10.64 -3.48 -13.13
C ALA A 44 11.81 -2.49 -13.33
N ARG A 45 11.46 -1.22 -13.57
CA ARG A 45 12.46 -0.14 -13.63
C ARG A 45 13.13 0.03 -12.25
N PRO A 46 14.45 0.30 -12.20
CA PRO A 46 15.11 0.72 -10.97
C PRO A 46 14.37 1.90 -10.35
N GLY A 47 14.24 1.93 -9.02
CA GLY A 47 13.50 2.99 -8.36
C GLY A 47 11.98 2.85 -8.38
N SER A 48 11.42 1.79 -8.97
CA SER A 48 9.96 1.62 -9.06
C SER A 48 9.26 1.43 -7.71
N GLY A 49 9.99 0.92 -6.71
CA GLY A 49 9.42 0.56 -5.41
C GLY A 49 8.39 -0.58 -5.49
N LEU A 50 8.44 -1.38 -6.57
CA LEU A 50 7.62 -2.58 -6.73
C LEU A 50 8.03 -3.62 -5.69
N HIS A 51 7.06 -4.32 -5.10
CA HIS A 51 7.26 -5.32 -4.05
C HIS A 51 7.94 -4.79 -2.76
N VAL A 52 8.06 -3.47 -2.61
CA VAL A 52 8.57 -2.82 -1.40
C VAL A 52 7.42 -2.33 -0.52
N GLY A 53 7.24 -2.99 0.63
CA GLY A 53 6.28 -2.59 1.65
C GLY A 53 6.91 -1.66 2.69
N GLN A 54 6.08 -0.87 3.36
CA GLN A 54 6.50 -0.04 4.50
C GLN A 54 5.55 -0.21 5.67
N LEU A 55 6.10 -0.12 6.87
CA LEU A 55 5.35 -0.04 8.12
C LEU A 55 5.95 1.08 8.95
N HIS A 56 5.13 2.00 9.46
CA HIS A 56 5.64 3.13 10.24
C HIS A 56 4.78 3.45 11.45
N TRP A 57 5.41 4.03 12.47
CA TRP A 57 4.76 4.52 13.68
C TRP A 57 5.52 5.69 14.29
N ARG A 58 4.96 6.32 15.33
CA ARG A 58 5.59 7.38 16.11
C ARG A 58 5.93 6.87 17.49
N TRP A 59 7.13 7.21 17.96
CA TRP A 59 7.64 6.94 19.29
C TRP A 59 7.67 8.23 20.10
N TYR A 60 7.04 8.25 21.26
CA TYR A 60 7.04 9.36 22.21
C TYR A 60 7.75 8.94 23.50
N GLY A 61 8.47 9.88 24.11
CA GLY A 61 9.27 9.61 25.30
C GLY A 61 10.72 9.25 24.95
N PRO A 62 11.50 8.77 25.93
CA PRO A 62 12.91 8.49 25.73
C PRO A 62 13.12 7.38 24.70
N LEU A 63 14.03 7.62 23.75
CA LEU A 63 14.47 6.62 22.77
C LEU A 63 15.98 6.38 22.94
N ASP A 64 16.34 5.32 23.64
CA ASP A 64 17.73 4.88 23.71
C ASP A 64 18.10 4.18 22.40
N THR A 65 18.90 4.87 21.57
CA THR A 65 19.29 4.36 20.25
C THR A 65 20.20 3.13 20.35
N ARG A 66 21.03 3.01 21.39
CA ARG A 66 21.89 1.83 21.58
C ARG A 66 21.05 0.61 21.93
N ARG A 67 20.11 0.78 22.85
CA ARG A 67 19.12 -0.26 23.21
C ARG A 67 18.24 -0.63 22.01
N PHE A 68 17.82 0.35 21.23
CA PHE A 68 17.06 0.15 19.99
C PHE A 68 17.83 -0.70 18.98
N GLN A 69 19.10 -0.38 18.75
CA GLN A 69 19.96 -1.13 17.84
C GLN A 69 20.23 -2.55 18.36
N ALA A 70 20.52 -2.71 19.64
CA ALA A 70 20.74 -4.01 20.28
C ALA A 70 19.49 -4.92 20.19
N ALA A 71 18.31 -4.35 20.41
CA ALA A 71 17.05 -5.08 20.28
C ALA A 71 16.82 -5.58 18.84
N TRP A 72 17.06 -4.75 17.82
CA TRP A 72 16.98 -5.20 16.43
C TRP A 72 18.05 -6.23 16.07
N GLN A 73 19.28 -6.09 16.60
CA GLN A 73 20.32 -7.09 16.40
C GLN A 73 19.89 -8.46 16.95
N SER A 74 19.34 -8.49 18.16
CA SER A 74 18.78 -9.71 18.78
C SER A 74 17.69 -10.37 17.90
N VAL A 75 16.82 -9.55 17.29
CA VAL A 75 15.81 -10.05 16.34
C VAL A 75 16.45 -10.61 15.06
N TYR A 76 17.47 -9.95 14.49
CA TYR A 76 18.19 -10.45 13.32
C TYR A 76 18.92 -11.77 13.58
N ASP A 77 19.52 -11.90 14.76
CA ASP A 77 20.24 -13.11 15.15
C ASP A 77 19.29 -14.30 15.25
N ARG A 78 18.09 -14.08 15.81
CA ARG A 78 17.07 -15.12 15.96
C ARG A 78 16.34 -15.47 14.66
N GLU A 79 15.98 -14.48 13.86
CA GLU A 79 15.08 -14.68 12.72
C GLU A 79 15.83 -14.94 11.41
N ALA A 80 15.85 -16.21 10.99
CA ALA A 80 16.54 -16.65 9.78
C ALA A 80 16.14 -15.86 8.51
N VAL A 81 14.89 -15.38 8.42
CA VAL A 81 14.42 -14.57 7.29
C VAL A 81 15.12 -13.23 7.16
N LEU A 82 15.52 -12.61 8.27
CA LEU A 82 16.25 -11.33 8.25
C LEU A 82 17.72 -11.50 7.84
N ARG A 83 18.23 -12.74 7.95
CA ARG A 83 19.56 -13.14 7.49
C ARG A 83 19.53 -13.84 6.12
N ALA A 84 18.36 -13.94 5.49
CA ALA A 84 18.20 -14.62 4.22
C ALA A 84 18.52 -13.69 3.03
N ALA A 85 19.09 -14.27 1.99
CA ALA A 85 19.32 -13.66 0.68
C ALA A 85 19.08 -14.71 -0.42
N PHE A 86 18.99 -14.28 -1.67
CA PHE A 86 18.98 -15.16 -2.82
C PHE A 86 20.41 -15.38 -3.34
N ALA A 87 20.76 -16.62 -3.68
CA ALA A 87 22.04 -16.90 -4.31
C ALA A 87 22.13 -16.18 -5.67
N PRO A 88 23.32 -15.67 -6.07
CA PRO A 88 23.52 -15.07 -7.38
C PRO A 88 23.05 -15.99 -8.52
N TYR A 89 22.40 -15.41 -9.52
CA TYR A 89 21.83 -16.12 -10.66
C TYR A 89 22.91 -16.89 -11.45
N GLY A 90 22.62 -18.12 -11.87
CA GLY A 90 23.56 -18.99 -12.59
C GLY A 90 23.61 -20.45 -12.11
N THR A 91 22.86 -20.80 -11.06
CA THR A 91 22.73 -22.20 -10.61
C THR A 91 21.67 -22.93 -11.44
N ARG A 92 22.01 -24.12 -11.97
CA ARG A 92 21.02 -25.05 -12.55
C ARG A 92 19.94 -25.33 -11.48
N GLY A 93 18.68 -24.98 -11.75
CA GLY A 93 17.54 -25.23 -10.83
C GLY A 93 16.78 -24.01 -10.30
N GLY A 94 17.11 -22.78 -10.72
CA GLY A 94 16.41 -21.56 -10.32
C GLY A 94 16.95 -20.91 -9.04
N PRO A 95 16.38 -19.77 -8.58
CA PRO A 95 16.92 -19.03 -7.45
C PRO A 95 16.82 -19.84 -6.15
N ARG A 96 17.86 -19.73 -5.32
CA ARG A 96 17.98 -20.44 -4.04
C ARG A 96 18.07 -19.44 -2.90
N VAL A 97 17.42 -19.73 -1.80
CA VAL A 97 17.47 -18.95 -0.56
C VAL A 97 18.63 -19.46 0.30
N VAL A 98 19.45 -18.54 0.75
CA VAL A 98 20.66 -18.78 1.52
C VAL A 98 20.58 -17.97 2.80
N VAL A 99 20.90 -18.57 3.95
CA VAL A 99 20.83 -17.88 5.25
C VAL A 99 22.23 -17.65 5.78
N HIS A 100 22.55 -16.38 6.01
CA HIS A 100 23.85 -15.94 6.49
C HIS A 100 23.96 -16.14 8.02
N PRO A 101 25.16 -16.40 8.54
CA PRO A 101 25.35 -16.60 9.98
C PRO A 101 25.02 -15.33 10.78
N GLN A 102 25.47 -14.17 10.29
CA GLN A 102 25.30 -12.87 10.94
C GLN A 102 24.99 -11.78 9.91
N VAL A 103 24.12 -10.85 10.30
CA VAL A 103 23.77 -9.66 9.52
C VAL A 103 23.52 -8.51 10.49
N VAL A 104 24.06 -7.34 10.18
CA VAL A 104 23.84 -6.12 10.96
C VAL A 104 22.61 -5.39 10.40
N PRO A 105 21.63 -5.01 11.24
CA PRO A 105 20.49 -4.20 10.82
C PRO A 105 20.94 -2.88 10.18
N GLN A 106 20.36 -2.54 9.03
CA GLN A 106 20.57 -1.23 8.41
C GLN A 106 19.66 -0.21 9.10
N LEU A 107 20.22 0.53 10.04
CA LEU A 107 19.53 1.59 10.78
C LEU A 107 20.15 2.95 10.42
N VAL A 108 19.30 3.86 9.95
CA VAL A 108 19.67 5.26 9.67
C VAL A 108 18.81 6.18 10.55
N ARG A 109 19.44 7.15 11.21
CA ARG A 109 18.75 8.18 11.99
C ARG A 109 18.91 9.54 11.32
N HIS A 110 17.78 10.16 11.03
CA HIS A 110 17.64 11.48 10.44
C HIS A 110 17.33 12.48 11.56
N PRO A 111 18.23 13.45 11.82
CA PRO A 111 17.97 14.52 12.78
C PRO A 111 16.75 15.36 12.39
N GLN A 112 16.22 16.10 13.36
CA GLN A 112 15.14 17.05 13.14
C GLN A 112 15.48 18.03 12.01
N GLY A 113 14.54 18.20 11.08
CA GLY A 113 14.68 19.10 9.93
C GLY A 113 15.59 18.60 8.80
N SER A 114 16.20 17.41 8.93
CA SER A 114 17.10 16.87 7.89
C SER A 114 16.38 16.24 6.70
N ALA A 115 15.09 15.92 6.84
CA ALA A 115 14.29 15.33 5.77
C ALA A 115 12.79 15.67 5.96
N ASP A 116 12.10 15.91 4.84
CA ASP A 116 10.64 15.90 4.80
C ASP A 116 10.12 14.46 4.93
N TRP A 117 9.01 14.28 5.66
CA TRP A 117 8.43 12.97 5.93
C TRP A 117 7.96 12.26 4.66
N GLN A 118 7.28 12.98 3.75
CA GLN A 118 6.74 12.37 2.54
C GLN A 118 7.88 12.00 1.59
N ALA A 119 8.88 12.87 1.45
CA ALA A 119 10.10 12.61 0.69
C ALA A 119 10.88 11.41 1.25
N LEU A 120 10.98 11.28 2.57
CA LEU A 120 11.64 10.14 3.21
C LEU A 120 10.90 8.82 2.95
N LEU A 121 9.57 8.79 3.11
CA LEU A 121 8.78 7.60 2.79
C LEU A 121 8.95 7.16 1.32
N LEU A 122 8.91 8.12 0.39
CA LEU A 122 9.07 7.86 -1.04
C LEU A 122 10.48 7.37 -1.37
N SER A 123 11.51 8.09 -0.91
CA SER A 123 12.91 7.73 -1.19
C SER A 123 13.30 6.38 -0.58
N GLU A 124 12.87 6.07 0.65
CA GLU A 124 13.13 4.77 1.25
C GLU A 124 12.45 3.64 0.46
N ARG A 125 11.23 3.85 -0.04
CA ARG A 125 10.53 2.87 -0.88
C ARG A 125 11.20 2.68 -2.23
N GLN A 126 11.63 3.77 -2.88
CA GLN A 126 12.26 3.74 -4.20
C GLN A 126 13.69 3.23 -4.17
N ARG A 127 14.37 3.29 -3.02
CA ARG A 127 15.70 2.69 -2.89
C ARG A 127 15.62 1.18 -3.11
N ASP A 128 16.34 0.69 -4.12
CA ASP A 128 16.28 -0.71 -4.53
C ASP A 128 16.78 -1.67 -3.42
N PHE A 129 16.14 -2.83 -3.33
CA PHE A 129 16.66 -3.98 -2.59
C PHE A 129 17.47 -4.86 -3.54
N ASP A 130 18.74 -5.10 -3.20
CA ASP A 130 19.53 -6.14 -3.87
C ASP A 130 19.12 -7.50 -3.27
N PRO A 131 18.38 -8.36 -4.02
CA PRO A 131 17.92 -9.65 -3.48
C PRO A 131 19.08 -10.60 -3.17
N THR A 132 20.28 -10.34 -3.67
CA THR A 132 21.47 -11.15 -3.40
C THR A 132 22.21 -10.77 -2.12
N ARG A 133 21.80 -9.68 -1.47
CA ARG A 133 22.32 -9.26 -0.17
C ARG A 133 21.31 -9.57 0.93
N PRO A 134 21.76 -10.06 2.10
CA PRO A 134 20.86 -10.32 3.21
C PRO A 134 20.46 -9.01 3.90
N GLY A 135 19.44 -9.09 4.76
CA GLY A 135 18.82 -7.92 5.39
C GLY A 135 17.68 -7.35 4.56
N PRO A 136 16.57 -8.10 4.36
CA PRO A 136 15.42 -7.65 3.59
C PRO A 136 14.56 -6.58 4.29
N LEU A 137 15.09 -5.96 5.34
CA LEU A 137 14.44 -4.95 6.16
C LEU A 137 15.43 -3.82 6.44
N ARG A 138 15.01 -2.59 6.17
CA ARG A 138 15.74 -1.34 6.42
C ARG A 138 14.96 -0.53 7.44
N ILE A 139 15.68 0.18 8.31
CA ILE A 139 15.12 0.92 9.42
C ILE A 139 15.55 2.39 9.29
N ALA A 140 14.58 3.29 9.27
CA ALA A 140 14.83 4.73 9.32
C ALA A 140 14.13 5.34 10.54
N LEU A 141 14.85 6.20 11.25
CA LEU A 141 14.35 7.01 12.35
C LEU A 141 14.37 8.47 11.91
N LEU A 142 13.29 9.22 12.13
CA LEU A 142 13.22 10.67 11.86
C LEU A 142 12.75 11.39 13.12
N ASP A 143 13.62 12.21 13.69
CA ASP A 143 13.28 13.02 14.87
C ASP A 143 12.39 14.21 14.46
N GLU A 144 11.28 14.41 15.15
CA GLU A 144 10.35 15.52 14.90
C GLU A 144 10.51 16.62 15.96
N GLN A 145 10.03 17.83 15.64
CA GLN A 145 10.00 18.92 16.61
C GLN A 145 9.01 18.60 17.75
N GLY A 146 9.36 18.98 18.99
CA GLY A 146 8.42 18.97 20.11
C GLY A 146 7.31 19.99 19.88
N GLY A 147 6.05 19.62 20.13
CA GLY A 147 4.92 20.55 20.00
C GLY A 147 4.97 21.68 21.04
N PRO A 148 4.31 22.83 20.79
CA PRO A 148 4.36 24.03 21.64
C PRO A 148 3.77 23.86 23.06
N GLY A 149 3.29 22.67 23.43
CA GLY A 149 2.78 22.33 24.77
C GLY A 149 3.69 21.41 25.59
N GLY A 150 4.86 21.01 25.06
CA GLY A 150 5.86 20.27 25.83
C GLY A 150 6.70 21.23 26.64
N GLY A 151 6.79 21.04 27.96
CA GLY A 151 7.69 21.81 28.81
C GLY A 151 9.10 21.87 28.21
N SER A 152 9.73 23.04 28.29
CA SER A 152 11.09 23.31 27.78
C SER A 152 12.04 22.21 28.27
N GLY A 153 12.41 21.27 27.38
CA GLY A 153 13.25 20.10 27.71
C GLY A 153 12.78 18.75 27.16
N CYS A 154 11.53 18.60 26.70
CA CYS A 154 11.05 17.35 26.10
C CYS A 154 11.46 17.24 24.62
N ALA A 155 12.29 16.25 24.26
CA ALA A 155 12.54 15.89 22.87
C ALA A 155 11.23 15.56 22.14
N GLY A 156 11.10 15.99 20.88
CA GLY A 156 9.93 15.66 20.08
C GLY A 156 9.87 14.16 19.73
N PRO A 157 8.72 13.70 19.21
CA PRO A 157 8.56 12.29 18.86
C PRO A 157 9.53 11.87 17.74
N THR A 158 9.89 10.59 17.71
CA THR A 158 10.65 9.99 16.61
C THR A 158 9.71 9.16 15.74
N ARG A 159 9.65 9.43 14.44
CA ARG A 159 9.02 8.51 13.47
C ARG A 159 9.94 7.35 13.18
N VAL A 160 9.39 6.15 13.18
CA VAL A 160 10.11 4.93 12.79
C VAL A 160 9.49 4.39 11.52
N ILE A 161 10.33 4.08 10.53
CA ILE A 161 9.95 3.42 9.27
C ILE A 161 10.69 2.10 9.18
N LEU A 162 9.94 1.02 8.92
CA LEU A 162 10.46 -0.25 8.45
C LEU A 162 10.13 -0.40 6.98
N THR A 163 11.14 -0.48 6.14
CA THR A 163 11.00 -0.73 4.70
C THR A 163 11.46 -2.16 4.40
N TYR A 164 10.68 -2.95 3.66
CA TYR A 164 10.96 -4.37 3.46
C TYR A 164 10.55 -4.88 2.08
N HIS A 165 11.18 -5.97 1.63
CA HIS A 165 10.89 -6.58 0.32
C HIS A 165 10.01 -7.84 0.42
N GLN A 166 8.95 -7.90 -0.40
CA GLN A 166 7.94 -8.97 -0.38
C GLN A 166 8.46 -10.36 -0.76
N ALA A 167 9.64 -10.46 -1.40
CA ALA A 167 10.26 -11.75 -1.68
C ALA A 167 10.68 -12.51 -0.42
N LEU A 168 10.84 -11.82 0.71
CA LEU A 168 11.24 -12.43 1.99
C LEU A 168 10.32 -12.06 3.16
N LEU A 169 9.63 -10.92 3.11
CA LEU A 169 8.76 -10.47 4.21
C LEU A 169 7.40 -9.97 3.71
N ASP A 170 6.32 -10.44 4.32
CA ASP A 170 4.99 -9.85 4.16
C ASP A 170 4.62 -8.91 5.33
N GLY A 171 3.50 -8.19 5.20
CA GLY A 171 3.06 -7.24 6.22
C GLY A 171 2.77 -7.89 7.59
N ARG A 172 2.34 -9.16 7.63
CA ARG A 172 2.13 -9.87 8.89
C ARG A 172 3.45 -10.27 9.53
N SER A 173 4.44 -10.65 8.73
CA SER A 173 5.81 -10.94 9.19
C SER A 173 6.44 -9.73 9.85
N VAL A 174 6.32 -8.54 9.25
CA VAL A 174 6.89 -7.32 9.83
C VAL A 174 6.22 -6.96 11.15
N ARG A 175 4.91 -7.20 11.31
CA ARG A 175 4.22 -7.05 12.61
C ARG A 175 4.69 -8.07 13.66
N LEU A 176 4.96 -9.32 13.27
CA LEU A 176 5.55 -10.33 14.17
C LEU A 176 6.96 -9.93 14.60
N LEU A 177 7.77 -9.40 13.68
CA LEU A 177 9.12 -8.91 13.95
C LEU A 177 9.10 -7.67 14.86
N LEU A 178 8.14 -6.75 14.65
CA LEU A 178 7.97 -5.58 15.51
C LEU A 178 7.63 -5.98 16.95
N ARG A 179 6.77 -6.98 17.15
CA ARG A 179 6.49 -7.54 18.49
C ARG A 179 7.73 -8.19 19.12
N ALA A 180 8.54 -8.89 18.32
CA ALA A 180 9.80 -9.46 18.80
C ALA A 180 10.80 -8.35 19.20
N PHE A 181 10.88 -7.27 18.41
CA PHE A 181 11.65 -6.08 18.72
C PHE A 181 11.19 -5.42 20.01
N ALA A 182 9.88 -5.21 20.20
CA ALA A 182 9.33 -4.59 21.40
C ALA A 182 9.74 -5.36 22.67
N ARG A 183 9.62 -6.68 22.67
CA ARG A 183 10.07 -7.54 23.77
C ARG A 183 11.56 -7.47 24.01
N ALA A 184 12.36 -7.52 22.94
CA ALA A 184 13.82 -7.42 23.06
C ALA A 184 14.25 -6.05 23.58
N TYR A 185 13.58 -4.97 23.16
CA TYR A 185 13.81 -3.63 23.68
C TYR A 185 13.50 -3.59 25.17
N LEU A 186 12.30 -4.01 25.59
CA LEU A 186 11.89 -4.01 27.01
C LEU A 186 12.84 -4.83 27.89
N ALA A 187 13.38 -5.94 27.38
CA ALA A 187 14.39 -6.78 28.05
C ALA A 187 15.86 -6.29 27.89
N GLU A 188 16.09 -5.00 27.64
CA GLU A 188 17.43 -4.39 27.50
C GLU A 188 18.33 -5.00 26.42
N GLY A 189 17.71 -5.53 25.35
CA GLY A 189 18.39 -6.18 24.24
C GLY A 189 18.64 -7.69 24.45
N ALA A 190 18.29 -8.24 25.61
CA ALA A 190 18.45 -9.66 25.89
C ALA A 190 17.52 -10.52 25.01
N ALA A 191 18.04 -11.66 24.53
CA ALA A 191 17.23 -12.65 23.86
C ALA A 191 16.27 -13.29 24.89
N THR A 192 14.97 -13.08 24.71
CA THR A 192 13.98 -13.83 25.50
C THR A 192 13.96 -15.28 24.99
N GLY A 193 14.44 -16.22 25.81
CA GLY A 193 14.42 -17.65 25.48
C GLY A 193 13.02 -18.14 25.08
N GLY A 194 12.94 -19.24 24.35
CA GLY A 194 11.67 -19.87 24.00
C GLY A 194 11.84 -21.12 23.16
N GLU A 195 10.78 -21.93 23.10
CA GLU A 195 10.72 -23.13 22.28
C GLU A 195 11.03 -22.84 20.80
N ARG A 196 11.60 -23.84 20.12
CA ARG A 196 11.90 -23.75 18.69
C ARG A 196 10.60 -23.53 17.91
N ARG A 197 10.47 -22.37 17.27
CA ARG A 197 9.44 -22.10 16.25
C ARG A 197 9.95 -22.48 14.85
N PRO A 198 9.09 -22.83 13.87
CA PRO A 198 9.53 -22.98 12.49
C PRO A 198 10.17 -21.67 12.01
N ASP A 199 11.16 -21.80 11.13
CA ASP A 199 11.77 -20.68 10.42
C ASP A 199 11.53 -20.74 8.90
N LEU A 200 12.09 -19.78 8.15
CA LEU A 200 11.98 -19.75 6.69
C LEU A 200 12.44 -21.06 6.03
N ARG A 201 13.45 -21.73 6.59
CA ARG A 201 14.02 -22.96 6.04
C ARG A 201 13.04 -24.11 6.21
N ASP A 202 12.39 -24.20 7.36
CA ASP A 202 11.36 -25.20 7.63
C ASP A 202 10.18 -25.05 6.66
N HIS A 203 9.73 -23.82 6.41
CA HIS A 203 8.70 -23.54 5.41
C HIS A 203 9.12 -23.93 3.99
N LEU A 204 10.34 -23.61 3.56
CA LEU A 204 10.83 -23.99 2.23
C LEU A 204 10.97 -25.51 2.07
N ARG A 205 11.39 -26.23 3.12
CA ARG A 205 11.42 -27.71 3.11
C ARG A 205 10.01 -28.28 3.04
N TRP A 206 9.09 -27.73 3.82
CA TRP A 206 7.68 -28.13 3.78
C TRP A 206 7.09 -27.95 2.38
N LEU A 207 7.31 -26.79 1.73
CA LEU A 207 6.89 -26.53 0.34
C LEU A 207 7.50 -27.52 -0.66
N ALA A 208 8.78 -27.86 -0.49
CA ALA A 208 9.48 -28.81 -1.36
C ALA A 208 8.95 -30.26 -1.22
N GLY A 209 8.35 -30.59 -0.08
CA GLY A 209 7.78 -31.90 0.21
C GLY A 209 6.31 -32.09 -0.19
N GLN A 210 5.63 -31.05 -0.70
CA GLN A 210 4.21 -31.15 -1.05
C GLN A 210 3.99 -31.91 -2.37
N ASP A 211 3.00 -32.81 -2.38
CA ASP A 211 2.48 -33.39 -3.62
C ASP A 211 1.62 -32.36 -4.38
N ARG A 212 2.00 -32.10 -5.63
CA ARG A 212 1.34 -31.11 -6.49
C ARG A 212 0.22 -31.71 -7.33
N ALA A 213 0.07 -33.03 -7.40
CA ALA A 213 -0.94 -33.65 -8.25
C ALA A 213 -2.38 -33.25 -7.88
N PRO A 214 -2.80 -33.26 -6.59
CA PRO A 214 -4.15 -32.82 -6.21
C PRO A 214 -4.38 -31.34 -6.52
N ALA A 215 -3.38 -30.49 -6.22
CA ALA A 215 -3.46 -29.08 -6.50
C ALA A 215 -3.57 -28.80 -8.01
N ARG A 216 -2.79 -29.48 -8.84
CA ARG A 216 -2.87 -29.37 -10.29
C ARG A 216 -4.24 -29.80 -10.80
N ALA A 217 -4.78 -30.92 -10.33
CA ALA A 217 -6.09 -31.40 -10.75
C ALA A 217 -7.21 -30.40 -10.39
N PHE A 218 -7.19 -29.87 -9.17
CA PHE A 218 -8.11 -28.82 -8.73
C PHE A 218 -7.99 -27.57 -9.61
N TRP A 219 -6.79 -27.04 -9.78
CA TRP A 219 -6.57 -25.78 -10.49
C TRP A 219 -6.77 -25.86 -12.00
N SER A 220 -6.55 -27.03 -12.62
CA SER A 220 -6.90 -27.22 -14.03
C SER A 220 -8.42 -27.12 -14.27
N ALA A 221 -9.26 -27.37 -13.25
CA ALA A 221 -10.71 -27.20 -13.34
C ALA A 221 -11.21 -25.86 -12.79
N ALA A 222 -10.56 -25.33 -11.74
CA ALA A 222 -10.98 -24.14 -11.02
C ALA A 222 -10.33 -22.83 -11.52
N ALA A 223 -9.37 -22.89 -12.44
CA ALA A 223 -8.76 -21.69 -13.01
C ALA A 223 -9.80 -20.80 -13.70
N PRO A 224 -9.67 -19.46 -13.61
CA PRO A 224 -10.56 -18.54 -14.31
C PRO A 224 -10.77 -18.90 -15.78
N PRO A 225 -12.01 -18.94 -16.28
CA PRO A 225 -12.29 -19.14 -17.70
C PRO A 225 -11.67 -18.04 -18.57
N ALA A 226 -11.23 -18.40 -19.78
CA ALA A 226 -10.77 -17.41 -20.77
C ALA A 226 -11.88 -16.38 -21.06
N GLY A 227 -11.50 -15.11 -21.21
CA GLY A 227 -12.46 -14.02 -21.42
C GLY A 227 -13.22 -13.55 -20.17
N SER A 228 -12.87 -14.05 -18.98
CA SER A 228 -13.41 -13.51 -17.72
C SER A 228 -13.15 -12.01 -17.58
N ALA A 229 -14.11 -11.28 -17.01
CA ALA A 229 -13.92 -9.87 -16.70
C ALA A 229 -12.96 -9.69 -15.52
N THR A 230 -11.81 -9.05 -15.75
CA THR A 230 -10.70 -8.91 -14.77
C THR A 230 -10.51 -7.50 -14.23
N LEU A 231 -11.02 -6.51 -14.96
CA LEU A 231 -10.91 -5.08 -14.66
C LEU A 231 -12.28 -4.43 -14.52
N PRO A 232 -12.44 -3.46 -13.60
CA PRO A 232 -13.65 -2.66 -13.53
C PRO A 232 -13.76 -1.72 -14.74
N PRO A 233 -14.95 -1.12 -14.98
CA PRO A 233 -15.12 -0.14 -16.05
C PRO A 233 -14.08 1.01 -15.91
N PRO A 234 -13.43 1.44 -16.99
CA PRO A 234 -12.49 2.54 -16.92
C PRO A 234 -13.21 3.83 -16.52
N ALA A 235 -12.69 4.54 -15.52
CA ALA A 235 -13.14 5.89 -15.20
C ALA A 235 -12.53 6.89 -16.19
N GLY A 236 -13.26 7.18 -17.28
CA GLY A 236 -12.92 8.25 -18.22
C GLY A 236 -12.36 7.80 -19.57
N ALA A 237 -12.63 8.59 -20.61
CA ALA A 237 -12.07 8.41 -21.94
C ALA A 237 -10.64 8.98 -21.97
N GLY A 238 -9.64 8.15 -21.71
CA GLY A 238 -8.24 8.51 -21.89
C GLY A 238 -7.38 7.27 -21.95
N GLN A 239 -6.66 7.07 -23.05
CA GLN A 239 -5.61 6.05 -23.09
C GLN A 239 -4.56 6.38 -22.03
N PRO A 240 -3.99 5.38 -21.32
CA PRO A 240 -2.83 5.58 -20.48
C PRO A 240 -1.63 5.94 -21.36
N ARG A 241 -1.50 7.24 -21.69
CA ARG A 241 -0.34 7.77 -22.40
C ARG A 241 0.58 8.42 -21.37
N ASP A 242 1.74 7.81 -21.21
CA ASP A 242 2.93 8.36 -20.55
C ASP A 242 2.80 8.71 -19.06
N ARG A 243 1.97 7.96 -18.31
CA ARG A 243 1.86 8.11 -16.85
C ARG A 243 2.65 7.01 -16.16
N SER A 244 3.51 7.39 -15.21
CA SER A 244 4.26 6.46 -14.37
C SER A 244 3.85 6.59 -12.90
N GLY A 245 4.10 5.53 -12.13
CA GLY A 245 3.82 5.47 -10.70
C GLY A 245 2.41 5.00 -10.35
N HIS A 246 2.13 4.99 -9.05
CA HIS A 246 0.89 4.46 -8.49
C HIS A 246 0.04 5.58 -7.91
N LEU A 247 -1.28 5.46 -8.00
CA LEU A 247 -2.22 6.37 -7.32
C LEU A 247 -2.97 5.59 -6.24
N ARG A 248 -3.18 6.25 -5.10
CA ARG A 248 -3.90 5.70 -3.95
C ARG A 248 -5.25 6.41 -3.79
N THR A 249 -6.32 5.64 -3.70
CA THR A 249 -7.66 6.09 -3.30
C THR A 249 -8.04 5.43 -2.00
N THR A 250 -8.53 6.20 -1.03
CA THR A 250 -8.98 5.66 0.26
C THR A 250 -10.42 6.07 0.52
N VAL A 251 -11.26 5.10 0.89
CA VAL A 251 -12.65 5.31 1.29
C VAL A 251 -12.86 4.63 2.63
N ARG A 252 -13.46 5.36 3.57
CA ARG A 252 -13.74 4.88 4.92
C ARG A 252 -15.24 4.68 5.10
N LEU A 253 -15.62 3.51 5.57
CA LEU A 253 -16.91 3.26 6.22
C LEU A 253 -16.73 3.59 7.70
N ASP A 254 -17.66 4.35 8.27
CA ASP A 254 -17.62 4.68 9.69
C ASP A 254 -17.86 3.42 10.56
N PRO A 255 -17.63 3.49 11.88
CA PRO A 255 -17.80 2.33 12.75
C PRO A 255 -19.21 1.74 12.77
N TYR A 256 -20.24 2.57 12.58
CA TYR A 256 -21.63 2.11 12.50
C TYR A 256 -21.88 1.36 11.20
N GLU A 257 -21.45 1.92 10.06
CA GLU A 257 -21.51 1.27 8.75
C GLU A 257 -20.74 -0.07 8.74
N ALA A 258 -19.54 -0.09 9.33
CA ALA A 258 -18.72 -1.30 9.42
C ALA A 258 -19.37 -2.38 10.30
N SER A 259 -19.94 -2.01 11.45
CA SER A 259 -20.68 -2.96 12.29
C SER A 259 -21.90 -3.53 11.55
N ARG A 260 -22.68 -2.68 10.88
CA ARG A 260 -23.84 -3.11 10.07
C ARG A 260 -23.43 -4.09 8.99
N LEU A 261 -22.31 -3.86 8.31
CA LEU A 261 -21.76 -4.77 7.32
C LEU A 261 -21.38 -6.12 7.93
N ARG A 262 -20.68 -6.10 9.08
CA ARG A 262 -20.27 -7.31 9.80
C ARG A 262 -21.47 -8.15 10.21
N ASP A 263 -22.48 -7.52 10.83
CA ASP A 263 -23.68 -8.20 11.30
C ASP A 263 -24.50 -8.77 10.12
N TRP A 264 -24.61 -8.02 9.03
CA TRP A 264 -25.28 -8.48 7.81
C TRP A 264 -24.54 -9.67 7.18
N ALA A 265 -23.22 -9.58 7.02
CA ALA A 265 -22.41 -10.67 6.46
C ALA A 265 -22.55 -11.95 7.31
N ALA A 266 -22.46 -11.82 8.64
CA ALA A 266 -22.67 -12.91 9.58
C ALA A 266 -24.08 -13.51 9.45
N GLY A 267 -25.12 -12.67 9.31
CA GLY A 267 -26.49 -13.12 9.08
C GLY A 267 -26.71 -13.82 7.73
N GLN A 268 -25.86 -13.58 6.74
CA GLN A 268 -25.82 -14.31 5.47
C GLN A 268 -24.90 -15.55 5.51
N GLY A 269 -24.29 -15.87 6.66
CA GLY A 269 -23.37 -17.00 6.80
C GLY A 269 -22.00 -16.79 6.14
N VAL A 270 -21.61 -15.54 5.85
CA VAL A 270 -20.37 -15.21 5.16
C VAL A 270 -19.53 -14.16 5.91
N THR A 271 -18.33 -13.89 5.42
CA THR A 271 -17.43 -12.90 6.04
C THR A 271 -17.54 -11.51 5.39
N GLU A 272 -17.05 -10.47 6.07
CA GLU A 272 -16.87 -9.14 5.47
C GLU A 272 -15.96 -9.20 4.22
N SER A 273 -14.99 -10.13 4.18
CA SER A 273 -14.15 -10.37 3.00
C SER A 273 -14.97 -10.91 1.83
N THR A 274 -15.90 -11.83 2.08
CA THR A 274 -16.82 -12.37 1.06
C THR A 274 -17.76 -11.27 0.54
N ALA A 275 -18.25 -10.39 1.43
CA ALA A 275 -19.04 -9.23 1.02
C ALA A 275 -18.23 -8.27 0.11
N LEU A 276 -16.96 -8.03 0.43
CA LEU A 276 -16.05 -7.27 -0.43
C LEU A 276 -15.83 -7.94 -1.79
N GLN A 277 -15.62 -9.26 -1.81
CA GLN A 277 -15.47 -10.05 -3.03
C GLN A 277 -16.74 -9.97 -3.89
N ALA A 278 -17.92 -10.08 -3.29
CA ALA A 278 -19.20 -9.93 -4.00
C ALA A 278 -19.37 -8.52 -4.56
N ALA A 279 -19.12 -7.49 -3.75
CA ALA A 279 -19.19 -6.10 -4.21
C ALA A 279 -18.24 -5.84 -5.39
N TRP A 280 -17.04 -6.44 -5.38
CA TRP A 280 -16.09 -6.36 -6.49
C TRP A 280 -16.54 -7.16 -7.72
N ALA A 281 -17.05 -8.38 -7.54
CA ALA A 281 -17.59 -9.20 -8.62
C ALA A 281 -18.70 -8.45 -9.38
N LEU A 282 -19.57 -7.72 -8.67
CA LEU A 282 -20.57 -6.84 -9.27
C LEU A 282 -19.95 -5.68 -10.08
N GLN A 283 -18.81 -5.10 -9.65
CA GLN A 283 -18.08 -4.10 -10.44
C GLN A 283 -17.54 -4.69 -11.73
N LEU A 284 -16.93 -5.87 -11.68
CA LEU A 284 -16.37 -6.55 -12.83
C LEU A 284 -17.45 -6.98 -13.81
N ARG A 285 -18.58 -7.50 -13.32
CA ARG A 285 -19.77 -7.81 -14.14
C ARG A 285 -20.26 -6.57 -14.87
N ARG A 286 -20.24 -5.43 -14.18
CA ARG A 286 -20.59 -4.13 -14.75
C ARG A 286 -19.55 -3.62 -15.73
N ALA A 287 -18.40 -4.25 -15.95
CA ALA A 287 -17.52 -3.90 -17.08
C ALA A 287 -17.95 -4.55 -18.40
N VAL A 288 -18.85 -5.55 -18.34
CA VAL A 288 -19.28 -6.33 -19.50
C VAL A 288 -20.71 -5.96 -19.90
N PRO A 289 -20.92 -5.48 -21.14
CA PRO A 289 -22.27 -5.23 -21.67
C PRO A 289 -23.12 -6.49 -21.76
N GLY A 290 -24.44 -6.35 -21.66
CA GLY A 290 -25.42 -7.45 -21.81
C GLY A 290 -26.10 -7.85 -20.51
N GLY A 291 -27.15 -8.68 -20.62
CA GLY A 291 -28.04 -9.05 -19.51
C GLY A 291 -27.84 -10.45 -18.92
N GLY A 292 -26.94 -11.27 -19.51
CA GLY A 292 -26.74 -12.66 -19.10
C GLY A 292 -25.65 -12.87 -18.03
N PRO A 293 -25.39 -14.13 -17.65
CA PRO A 293 -24.25 -14.51 -16.81
C PRO A 293 -22.94 -14.05 -17.45
N VAL A 294 -21.99 -13.61 -16.62
CA VAL A 294 -20.63 -13.27 -17.05
C VAL A 294 -19.65 -13.86 -16.04
N PRO A 295 -18.64 -14.62 -16.50
CA PRO A 295 -17.54 -15.04 -15.64
C PRO A 295 -16.70 -13.81 -15.29
N VAL A 296 -16.47 -13.60 -13.99
CA VAL A 296 -15.59 -12.56 -13.49
C VAL A 296 -14.43 -13.19 -12.74
N ALA A 297 -13.26 -12.56 -12.77
CA ALA A 297 -12.07 -13.10 -12.14
C ALA A 297 -11.21 -12.01 -11.47
N PHE A 298 -10.78 -12.28 -10.25
CA PHE A 298 -9.88 -11.43 -9.47
C PHE A 298 -9.00 -12.28 -8.56
N ALA A 299 -7.83 -11.77 -8.21
CA ALA A 299 -7.00 -12.40 -7.21
C ALA A 299 -7.53 -12.10 -5.81
N THR A 300 -7.48 -13.07 -4.91
CA THR A 300 -7.68 -12.87 -3.48
C THR A 300 -6.40 -13.17 -2.71
N ALA A 301 -6.01 -12.28 -1.80
CA ALA A 301 -4.84 -12.48 -0.97
C ALA A 301 -5.16 -13.44 0.19
N VAL A 302 -4.62 -14.65 0.14
CA VAL A 302 -4.61 -15.59 1.26
C VAL A 302 -3.41 -15.36 2.17
N SER A 303 -3.54 -15.79 3.43
CA SER A 303 -2.51 -15.51 4.44
C SER A 303 -1.25 -16.37 4.28
N GLY A 304 -1.40 -17.57 3.70
CA GLY A 304 -0.39 -18.63 3.63
C GLY A 304 -0.02 -19.22 4.99
N ARG A 305 -0.74 -18.85 6.05
CA ARG A 305 -0.48 -19.25 7.45
C ARG A 305 -1.51 -20.25 7.98
N GLY A 306 -2.46 -20.66 7.16
CA GLY A 306 -3.37 -21.78 7.43
C GLY A 306 -2.81 -23.14 7.00
N ILE A 307 -1.57 -23.19 6.50
CA ILE A 307 -0.93 -24.42 6.04
C ILE A 307 -0.65 -25.40 7.19
N PRO A 308 -0.63 -26.72 6.92
CA PRO A 308 -0.32 -27.76 7.91
C PRO A 308 1.19 -27.82 8.22
N LEU A 309 1.71 -26.71 8.76
CA LEU A 309 3.05 -26.57 9.32
C LEU A 309 2.89 -26.00 10.73
N ASP A 310 3.23 -26.80 11.74
CA ASP A 310 3.08 -26.37 13.13
C ASP A 310 3.84 -25.07 13.40
N GLY A 311 3.16 -24.10 14.03
CA GLY A 311 3.68 -22.75 14.27
C GLY A 311 3.69 -21.80 13.07
N ALA A 312 3.16 -22.17 11.89
CA ALA A 312 3.12 -21.30 10.69
C ALA A 312 2.47 -19.93 10.94
N SER A 313 1.45 -19.86 11.82
CA SER A 313 0.78 -18.61 12.20
C SER A 313 1.70 -17.57 12.84
N ARG A 314 2.84 -18.00 13.41
CA ARG A 314 3.86 -17.19 14.10
C ARG A 314 5.18 -17.09 13.33
N LEU A 315 5.25 -17.66 12.13
CA LEU A 315 6.44 -17.67 11.28
C LEU A 315 6.61 -16.33 10.53
N PRO A 316 7.74 -15.63 10.72
CA PRO A 316 8.14 -14.54 9.83
C PRO A 316 8.66 -15.08 8.49
N GLY A 317 8.00 -14.71 7.40
CA GLY A 317 8.34 -15.07 6.02
C GLY A 317 7.41 -14.44 4.97
N PRO A 318 7.62 -14.75 3.67
CA PRO A 318 6.79 -14.25 2.57
C PRO A 318 5.61 -15.21 2.32
N LEU A 319 4.71 -15.34 3.31
CA LEU A 319 3.65 -16.36 3.27
C LEU A 319 2.39 -15.84 2.58
N ARG A 320 2.12 -14.52 2.64
CA ARG A 320 0.96 -13.93 1.94
C ARG A 320 1.04 -14.22 0.44
N ASN A 321 -0.02 -14.78 -0.09
CA ASN A 321 -0.05 -15.29 -1.45
C ASN A 321 -1.34 -14.86 -2.16
N PRO A 322 -1.28 -14.28 -3.36
CA PRO A 322 -2.48 -14.05 -4.17
C PRO A 322 -2.86 -15.31 -4.96
N LEU A 323 -4.12 -15.73 -4.88
CA LEU A 323 -4.68 -16.82 -5.67
C LEU A 323 -5.85 -16.34 -6.52
N PRO A 324 -6.02 -16.82 -7.76
CA PRO A 324 -7.13 -16.42 -8.60
C PRO A 324 -8.44 -17.01 -8.07
N MET A 325 -9.50 -16.21 -8.12
CA MET A 325 -10.87 -16.58 -7.81
C MET A 325 -11.74 -16.18 -8.99
N SER A 326 -12.63 -17.06 -9.42
CA SER A 326 -13.62 -16.77 -10.46
C SER A 326 -15.00 -17.28 -10.08
N VAL A 327 -16.01 -16.51 -10.46
CA VAL A 327 -17.43 -16.81 -10.25
C VAL A 327 -18.23 -16.28 -11.43
N ASP A 328 -19.34 -16.94 -11.76
CA ASP A 328 -20.31 -16.42 -12.72
C ASP A 328 -21.25 -15.45 -12.03
N VAL A 329 -21.39 -14.25 -12.58
CA VAL A 329 -22.31 -13.24 -12.04
C VAL A 329 -23.51 -13.14 -12.95
N ASP A 330 -24.58 -13.85 -12.59
CA ASP A 330 -25.87 -13.84 -13.28
C ASP A 330 -26.85 -12.85 -12.62
N PRO A 331 -27.28 -11.77 -13.32
CA PRO A 331 -28.29 -10.84 -12.82
C PRO A 331 -29.62 -11.47 -12.38
N GLY A 332 -29.98 -12.64 -12.92
CA GLY A 332 -31.21 -13.36 -12.58
C GLY A 332 -31.14 -14.18 -11.28
N GLU A 333 -29.94 -14.45 -10.77
CA GLU A 333 -29.76 -15.28 -9.58
C GLU A 333 -29.90 -14.49 -8.26
N PRO A 334 -30.26 -15.16 -7.15
CA PRO A 334 -30.24 -14.55 -5.82
C PRO A 334 -28.82 -14.11 -5.43
N LEU A 335 -28.69 -12.93 -4.83
CA LEU A 335 -27.41 -12.43 -4.30
C LEU A 335 -26.82 -13.38 -3.25
N ALA A 336 -27.67 -14.05 -2.47
CA ALA A 336 -27.27 -15.05 -1.48
C ALA A 336 -26.50 -16.23 -2.12
N ARG A 337 -26.86 -16.62 -3.34
CA ARG A 337 -26.16 -17.67 -4.09
C ARG A 337 -24.76 -17.22 -4.50
N LEU A 338 -24.63 -16.01 -5.04
CA LEU A 338 -23.31 -15.43 -5.34
C LEU A 338 -22.40 -15.36 -4.10
N LEU A 339 -22.96 -14.97 -2.94
CA LEU A 339 -22.22 -14.94 -1.68
C LEU A 339 -21.79 -16.34 -1.22
N ALA A 340 -22.66 -17.33 -1.32
CA ALA A 340 -22.36 -18.72 -0.99
C ALA A 340 -21.27 -19.28 -1.91
N ASP A 341 -21.38 -19.09 -3.22
CA ASP A 341 -20.38 -19.55 -4.20
C ASP A 341 -19.01 -18.93 -3.91
N LEU A 342 -18.96 -17.64 -3.56
CA LEU A 342 -17.71 -16.97 -3.17
C LEU A 342 -17.13 -17.51 -1.85
N ALA A 343 -17.99 -17.82 -0.87
CA ALA A 343 -17.57 -18.40 0.40
C ALA A 343 -16.99 -19.82 0.21
N ASP A 344 -17.67 -20.65 -0.58
CA ASP A 344 -17.22 -22.00 -0.91
C ASP A 344 -15.89 -21.96 -1.67
N ARG A 345 -15.75 -21.06 -2.65
CA ARG A 345 -14.46 -20.88 -3.34
C ARG A 345 -13.38 -20.41 -2.39
N ALA A 346 -13.65 -19.48 -1.48
CA ALA A 346 -12.66 -19.07 -0.48
C ALA A 346 -12.22 -20.23 0.42
N PHE A 347 -13.13 -21.14 0.77
CA PHE A 347 -12.82 -22.36 1.52
C PHE A 347 -11.94 -23.33 0.72
N ASP A 348 -12.27 -23.60 -0.55
CA ASP A 348 -11.48 -24.47 -1.42
C ASP A 348 -10.04 -23.96 -1.60
N LEU A 349 -9.87 -22.64 -1.74
CA LEU A 349 -8.55 -22.01 -1.87
C LEU A 349 -7.67 -22.24 -0.64
N ALA A 350 -8.26 -22.39 0.55
CA ALA A 350 -7.52 -22.59 1.80
C ALA A 350 -6.68 -23.87 1.80
N ALA A 351 -7.12 -24.91 1.07
CA ALA A 351 -6.38 -26.17 0.94
C ALA A 351 -5.08 -26.03 0.12
N TYR A 352 -5.03 -25.01 -0.75
CA TYR A 352 -3.95 -24.81 -1.72
C TYR A 352 -3.27 -23.44 -1.60
N GLU A 353 -3.34 -22.77 -0.43
CA GLU A 353 -2.70 -21.47 -0.20
C GLU A 353 -1.18 -21.44 -0.49
N TRP A 354 -0.56 -22.61 -0.60
CA TRP A 354 0.86 -22.82 -0.82
C TRP A 354 1.30 -22.90 -2.30
N VAL A 355 0.37 -22.95 -3.27
CA VAL A 355 0.70 -22.87 -4.71
C VAL A 355 0.79 -21.42 -5.15
N SER A 356 1.54 -21.11 -6.21
CA SER A 356 1.63 -19.73 -6.72
C SER A 356 0.74 -19.47 -7.93
N MET A 357 0.45 -18.19 -8.19
CA MET A 357 -0.40 -17.78 -9.33
C MET A 357 0.17 -18.23 -10.68
N GLY A 358 1.49 -18.21 -10.86
CA GLY A 358 2.15 -18.72 -12.05
C GLY A 358 2.07 -20.24 -12.20
N GLN A 359 2.00 -21.00 -11.10
CA GLN A 359 1.71 -22.43 -11.18
C GLN A 359 0.27 -22.67 -11.64
N VAL A 360 -0.69 -21.93 -11.07
CA VAL A 360 -2.10 -21.99 -11.50
C VAL A 360 -2.22 -21.63 -12.99
N HIS A 361 -1.53 -20.59 -13.44
CA HIS A 361 -1.49 -20.20 -14.85
C HIS A 361 -0.95 -21.33 -15.73
N ALA A 362 0.19 -21.92 -15.37
CA ALA A 362 0.78 -23.04 -16.11
C ALA A 362 -0.14 -24.29 -16.15
N TRP A 363 -0.99 -24.49 -15.15
CA TRP A 363 -1.96 -25.59 -15.10
C TRP A 363 -3.28 -25.29 -15.79
N SER A 364 -3.58 -24.01 -16.05
CA SER A 364 -4.80 -23.58 -16.75
C SER A 364 -4.76 -23.82 -18.26
N GLY A 365 -3.57 -24.00 -18.83
CA GLY A 365 -3.38 -24.15 -20.28
C GLY A 365 -3.51 -22.84 -21.07
N ARG A 366 -3.55 -21.68 -20.41
CA ARG A 366 -3.54 -20.37 -21.04
C ARG A 366 -2.19 -20.04 -21.66
N GLU A 367 -2.22 -19.16 -22.67
CA GLU A 367 -1.02 -18.58 -23.25
C GLU A 367 -0.23 -17.77 -22.20
N PRO A 368 1.12 -17.74 -22.29
CA PRO A 368 1.97 -17.07 -21.30
C PRO A 368 1.60 -15.60 -21.01
N ASP A 369 1.13 -14.88 -22.04
CA ASP A 369 0.80 -13.45 -21.96
C ASP A 369 -0.67 -13.17 -21.61
N ASP A 370 -1.50 -14.21 -21.40
CA ASP A 370 -2.90 -14.07 -20.98
C ASP A 370 -3.02 -14.18 -19.44
N PRO A 371 -3.13 -13.07 -18.70
CA PRO A 371 -3.20 -13.10 -17.24
C PRO A 371 -4.52 -13.69 -16.74
N LEU A 372 -4.45 -14.52 -15.69
CA LEU A 372 -5.65 -15.06 -15.05
C LEU A 372 -6.55 -13.97 -14.44
N THR A 373 -5.91 -12.95 -13.85
CA THR A 373 -6.56 -11.86 -13.12
C THR A 373 -5.70 -10.62 -13.16
N GLU A 374 -6.30 -9.44 -13.18
CA GLU A 374 -5.58 -8.16 -13.18
C GLU A 374 -5.78 -7.35 -11.90
N THR A 375 -6.77 -7.71 -11.10
CA THR A 375 -7.13 -7.05 -9.84
C THR A 375 -6.84 -7.95 -8.65
N LEU A 376 -6.43 -7.35 -7.53
CA LEU A 376 -6.19 -8.04 -6.26
C LEU A 376 -7.11 -7.50 -5.18
N LEU A 377 -7.85 -8.38 -4.52
CA LEU A 377 -8.60 -8.08 -3.30
C LEU A 377 -7.90 -8.66 -2.09
N ALA A 378 -7.82 -7.86 -1.02
CA ALA A 378 -7.29 -8.30 0.24
C ALA A 378 -8.12 -7.76 1.40
N PHE A 379 -8.35 -8.62 2.38
CA PHE A 379 -8.90 -8.22 3.67
C PHE A 379 -7.85 -8.49 4.73
N ASP A 380 -7.24 -7.43 5.25
CA ASP A 380 -6.25 -7.57 6.31
C ASP A 380 -6.97 -7.85 7.63
N ALA A 381 -6.45 -8.83 8.38
CA ALA A 381 -6.99 -9.15 9.69
C ALA A 381 -7.03 -7.89 10.58
N PRO A 382 -8.10 -7.71 11.39
CA PRO A 382 -8.21 -6.57 12.27
C PRO A 382 -7.01 -6.52 13.23
N ALA A 383 -6.59 -5.30 13.59
CA ALA A 383 -5.68 -5.14 14.71
C ALA A 383 -6.30 -5.76 15.97
N ALA A 384 -5.49 -6.37 16.82
CA ALA A 384 -5.98 -6.88 18.10
C ALA A 384 -6.68 -5.76 18.86
N THR A 385 -7.90 -6.02 19.33
CA THR A 385 -8.68 -5.09 20.13
C THR A 385 -8.25 -5.18 21.59
N GLY A 386 -8.00 -4.03 22.23
CA GLY A 386 -7.53 -3.93 23.62
C GLY A 386 -6.15 -3.30 23.73
N THR A 387 -5.71 -3.02 24.96
CA THR A 387 -4.35 -2.59 25.26
C THR A 387 -3.41 -3.78 25.08
N ASP A 388 -2.38 -3.68 24.23
CA ASP A 388 -1.35 -4.71 24.14
C ASP A 388 -0.55 -4.68 25.45
N PRO A 389 -0.29 -5.80 26.15
CA PRO A 389 0.54 -5.80 27.36
C PRO A 389 1.90 -5.12 27.16
N LEU A 390 2.45 -5.18 25.94
CA LEU A 390 3.67 -4.46 25.59
C LEU A 390 3.52 -2.94 25.66
N ASP A 391 2.33 -2.39 25.34
CA ASP A 391 2.06 -0.96 25.45
C ASP A 391 2.06 -0.52 26.92
N GLU A 392 1.58 -1.35 27.85
CA GLU A 392 1.61 -1.09 29.29
C GLU A 392 3.05 -1.11 29.83
N GLU A 393 3.86 -2.09 29.41
CA GLU A 393 5.28 -2.17 29.77
C GLU A 393 6.10 -0.99 29.20
N PHE A 394 5.79 -0.54 27.99
CA PHE A 394 6.37 0.69 27.44
C PHE A 394 5.95 1.92 28.25
N ALA A 395 4.67 2.04 28.60
CA ALA A 395 4.17 3.15 29.40
C ALA A 395 4.84 3.23 30.78
N ALA A 396 5.13 2.08 31.40
CA ALA A 396 5.88 2.01 32.65
C ALA A 396 7.31 2.58 32.55
N GLN A 397 7.90 2.62 31.35
CA GLN A 397 9.20 3.25 31.06
C GLN A 397 9.05 4.67 30.49
N GLY A 398 7.86 5.28 30.56
CA GLY A 398 7.59 6.61 30.02
C GLY A 398 7.56 6.68 28.50
N ILE A 399 7.42 5.52 27.83
CA ILE A 399 7.38 5.41 26.37
C ILE A 399 5.94 5.22 25.92
N ARG A 400 5.53 5.95 24.89
CA ARG A 400 4.24 5.74 24.22
C ARG A 400 4.48 5.60 22.73
N VAL A 401 3.96 4.56 22.11
CA VAL A 401 4.03 4.37 20.65
C VAL A 401 2.65 4.54 20.02
N THR A 402 2.59 5.10 18.82
CA THR A 402 1.37 4.93 18.01
C THR A 402 1.36 3.52 17.43
N PRO A 403 0.19 2.94 17.25
CA PRO A 403 0.07 1.75 16.44
C PRO A 403 0.63 1.90 15.03
N PRO A 404 1.22 0.81 14.54
CA PRO A 404 1.88 0.81 13.25
C PRO A 404 0.87 0.88 12.12
N GLU A 405 1.10 1.80 11.20
CA GLU A 405 0.38 1.91 9.94
C GLU A 405 1.17 1.16 8.86
N THR A 406 0.48 0.31 8.11
CA THR A 406 1.10 -0.44 7.00
C THR A 406 0.76 0.24 5.69
N VAL A 407 1.78 0.61 4.93
CA VAL A 407 1.63 0.99 3.53
C VAL A 407 2.03 -0.23 2.71
N GLY A 408 1.02 -0.92 2.18
CA GLY A 408 1.21 -2.13 1.37
C GLY A 408 2.15 -1.88 0.20
N ALA A 409 2.88 -2.93 -0.21
CA ALA A 409 3.71 -2.83 -1.39
C ALA A 409 2.86 -2.70 -2.65
N HIS A 410 3.40 -2.02 -3.66
CA HIS A 410 2.90 -2.12 -5.01
C HIS A 410 3.17 -3.54 -5.54
N GLY A 411 2.14 -4.27 -5.91
CA GLY A 411 2.27 -5.58 -6.57
C GLY A 411 2.21 -5.45 -8.10
N GLY A 412 2.39 -6.56 -8.82
CA GLY A 412 2.25 -6.61 -10.29
C GLY A 412 0.81 -6.49 -10.82
N PHE A 413 -0.18 -6.26 -9.94
CA PHE A 413 -1.59 -6.11 -10.31
C PHE A 413 -1.88 -4.70 -10.83
N ALA A 414 -2.79 -4.58 -11.80
CA ALA A 414 -3.22 -3.28 -12.33
C ALA A 414 -3.88 -2.42 -11.24
N LEU A 415 -4.66 -3.08 -10.37
CA LEU A 415 -5.35 -2.46 -9.25
C LEU A 415 -5.43 -3.44 -8.08
N SER A 416 -5.03 -3.00 -6.90
CA SER A 416 -5.20 -3.71 -5.64
C SER A 416 -6.16 -2.96 -4.73
N VAL A 417 -7.18 -3.62 -4.20
CA VAL A 417 -8.08 -3.08 -3.17
C VAL A 417 -7.86 -3.85 -1.88
N THR A 418 -7.39 -3.15 -0.85
CA THR A 418 -7.18 -3.70 0.49
C THR A 418 -8.18 -3.10 1.47
N ALA A 419 -8.92 -3.92 2.20
CA ALA A 419 -9.79 -3.53 3.29
C ALA A 419 -9.15 -3.87 4.63
N HIS A 420 -9.26 -2.98 5.62
CA HIS A 420 -8.83 -3.22 6.99
C HIS A 420 -9.67 -2.41 7.97
N HIS A 421 -9.87 -2.95 9.17
CA HIS A 421 -10.48 -2.20 10.28
C HIS A 421 -9.44 -1.26 10.89
N ASP A 422 -9.81 0.02 11.07
CA ASP A 422 -9.01 0.97 11.83
C ASP A 422 -9.33 0.90 13.33
N ARG A 423 -8.61 1.67 14.14
CA ARG A 423 -8.77 1.64 15.60
C ARG A 423 -10.09 2.25 16.09
N GLY A 424 -10.74 3.08 15.27
CA GLY A 424 -12.08 3.56 15.56
C GLY A 424 -13.16 2.50 15.32
N GLY A 425 -12.81 1.32 14.80
CA GLY A 425 -13.75 0.27 14.41
C GLY A 425 -14.42 0.50 13.05
N GLY A 426 -13.95 1.48 12.28
CA GLY A 426 -14.41 1.72 10.92
C GLY A 426 -13.62 0.90 9.91
N LEU A 427 -14.24 0.58 8.77
CA LEU A 427 -13.63 -0.22 7.70
C LEU A 427 -13.03 0.71 6.64
N VAL A 428 -11.73 0.60 6.39
CA VAL A 428 -11.02 1.43 5.42
C VAL A 428 -10.66 0.60 4.19
N LEU A 429 -11.18 0.99 3.03
CA LEU A 429 -10.82 0.47 1.73
C LEU A 429 -9.75 1.36 1.11
N THR A 430 -8.62 0.77 0.73
CA THR A 430 -7.53 1.43 0.01
C THR A 430 -7.35 0.77 -1.34
N GLY A 431 -7.66 1.49 -2.42
CA GLY A 431 -7.32 1.12 -3.79
C GLY A 431 -5.97 1.71 -4.19
N VAL A 432 -5.11 0.89 -4.79
CA VAL A 432 -3.83 1.33 -5.37
C VAL A 432 -3.75 0.80 -6.79
N HIS A 433 -3.62 1.69 -7.77
CA HIS A 433 -3.53 1.29 -9.18
C HIS A 433 -2.28 1.81 -9.86
N ASP A 434 -1.80 1.03 -10.83
CA ASP A 434 -0.73 1.44 -11.73
C ASP A 434 -1.29 2.39 -12.79
N ARG A 435 -0.77 3.62 -12.82
CA ARG A 435 -1.22 4.68 -13.73
C ARG A 435 -0.89 4.40 -15.20
N ALA A 436 0.05 3.48 -15.45
CA ALA A 436 0.37 3.02 -16.80
C ALA A 436 -0.66 2.02 -17.33
N ARG A 437 -1.41 1.34 -16.45
CA ARG A 437 -2.43 0.34 -16.83
C ARG A 437 -3.84 0.88 -16.70
N ILE A 438 -4.12 1.66 -15.65
CA ILE A 438 -5.44 2.21 -15.34
C ILE A 438 -5.31 3.72 -15.15
N ALA A 439 -6.07 4.51 -15.91
CA ALA A 439 -5.99 5.97 -15.81
C ALA A 439 -6.50 6.48 -14.45
N ASP A 440 -7.63 5.93 -13.99
CA ASP A 440 -8.26 6.22 -12.70
C ASP A 440 -9.09 5.01 -12.24
N ALA A 441 -8.89 4.60 -10.99
CA ALA A 441 -9.64 3.53 -10.33
C ALA A 441 -10.50 4.04 -9.16
N ALA A 442 -10.51 5.36 -8.90
CA ALA A 442 -11.16 5.93 -7.73
C ALA A 442 -12.66 5.62 -7.72
N ASP A 443 -13.35 5.76 -8.85
CA ASP A 443 -14.79 5.46 -8.97
C ASP A 443 -15.10 4.00 -8.61
N ALA A 444 -14.29 3.04 -9.06
CA ALA A 444 -14.46 1.63 -8.72
C ALA A 444 -14.35 1.37 -7.20
N VAL A 445 -13.37 2.02 -6.53
CA VAL A 445 -13.19 1.91 -5.07
C VAL A 445 -14.37 2.55 -4.32
N HIS A 446 -14.81 3.73 -4.74
CA HIS A 446 -15.96 4.42 -4.12
C HIS A 446 -17.25 3.62 -4.27
N ARG A 447 -17.52 3.07 -5.46
CA ARG A 447 -18.72 2.27 -5.69
C ARG A 447 -18.67 0.92 -4.98
N THR A 448 -17.49 0.33 -4.83
CA THR A 448 -17.33 -0.86 -3.98
C THR A 448 -17.70 -0.54 -2.54
N ALA A 449 -17.20 0.57 -1.99
CA ALA A 449 -17.58 1.03 -0.66
C ALA A 449 -19.09 1.37 -0.57
N GLN A 450 -19.69 1.93 -1.61
CA GLN A 450 -21.12 2.19 -1.68
C GLN A 450 -21.93 0.89 -1.59
N LEU A 451 -21.57 -0.16 -2.34
CA LEU A 451 -22.24 -1.46 -2.23
C LEU A 451 -22.15 -2.04 -0.82
N LEU A 452 -20.97 -1.95 -0.19
CA LEU A 452 -20.78 -2.41 1.18
C LEU A 452 -21.66 -1.66 2.19
N ARG A 453 -21.95 -0.36 1.97
CA ARG A 453 -22.92 0.39 2.78
C ARG A 453 -24.37 -0.02 2.51
N GLU A 454 -24.68 -0.34 1.27
CA GLU A 454 -26.06 -0.57 0.82
C GLU A 454 -26.52 -2.02 1.01
N PHE A 455 -25.62 -3.02 1.03
CA PHE A 455 -25.99 -4.41 1.29
C PHE A 455 -26.75 -4.57 2.62
N PRO A 456 -26.26 -4.07 3.78
CA PRO A 456 -26.98 -4.18 5.04
C PRO A 456 -28.29 -3.38 5.09
N ALA A 457 -28.46 -2.41 4.20
CA ALA A 457 -29.65 -1.56 4.15
C ALA A 457 -30.74 -2.17 3.26
N ARG A 458 -30.36 -2.73 2.10
CA ARG A 458 -31.29 -3.06 1.02
C ARG A 458 -31.28 -4.52 0.59
N ALA A 459 -30.19 -5.26 0.80
CA ALA A 459 -30.17 -6.67 0.46
C ALA A 459 -31.03 -7.46 1.45
N ARG A 460 -31.91 -8.28 0.91
CA ARG A 460 -32.79 -9.24 1.58
C ARG A 460 -32.54 -10.61 0.96
N GLU A 461 -33.08 -11.67 1.56
CA GLU A 461 -32.97 -13.03 1.04
C GLU A 461 -33.46 -13.15 -0.41
N SER A 462 -34.50 -12.39 -0.77
CA SER A 462 -35.05 -12.35 -2.13
C SER A 462 -34.30 -11.44 -3.10
N THR A 463 -33.27 -10.71 -2.65
CA THR A 463 -32.55 -9.75 -3.50
C THR A 463 -31.77 -10.48 -4.57
N THR A 464 -32.03 -10.11 -5.83
CA THR A 464 -31.30 -10.63 -6.99
C THR A 464 -29.98 -9.88 -7.21
N VAL A 465 -29.05 -10.51 -7.92
CA VAL A 465 -27.82 -9.85 -8.40
C VAL A 465 -28.16 -8.63 -9.26
N GLY A 466 -29.20 -8.70 -10.11
CA GLY A 466 -29.66 -7.58 -10.92
C GLY A 466 -30.16 -6.39 -10.09
N GLU A 467 -30.84 -6.65 -8.96
CA GLU A 467 -31.20 -5.62 -7.98
C GLU A 467 -29.97 -5.00 -7.32
N ALA A 468 -29.00 -5.82 -6.92
CA ALA A 468 -27.75 -5.34 -6.34
C ALA A 468 -26.95 -4.48 -7.34
N LEU A 469 -26.91 -4.87 -8.62
CA LEU A 469 -26.27 -4.09 -9.69
C LEU A 469 -26.92 -2.71 -9.87
N ARG A 470 -28.24 -2.58 -9.68
CA ARG A 470 -28.92 -1.28 -9.75
C ARG A 470 -28.47 -0.30 -8.68
N LEU A 471 -27.93 -0.78 -7.54
CA LEU A 471 -27.37 0.08 -6.48
C LEU A 471 -26.14 0.85 -6.95
N LEU A 472 -25.43 0.35 -7.97
CA LEU A 472 -24.30 1.03 -8.59
C LEU A 472 -24.70 2.23 -9.44
N GLY A 473 -26.00 2.42 -9.70
CA GLY A 473 -26.50 3.47 -10.57
C GLY A 473 -26.13 3.27 -12.05
N PRO A 474 -26.53 4.22 -12.93
CA PRO A 474 -26.27 4.14 -14.37
C PRO A 474 -24.78 4.08 -14.67
N TRP A 475 -24.41 3.36 -15.75
CA TRP A 475 -23.04 3.25 -16.26
C TRP A 475 -22.35 4.63 -16.26
N PRO A 476 -21.08 4.76 -15.84
CA PRO A 476 -20.38 6.03 -15.98
C PRO A 476 -20.30 6.36 -17.47
N GLN A 477 -21.13 7.29 -17.95
CA GLN A 477 -20.97 7.77 -19.31
C GLN A 477 -19.55 8.36 -19.41
N PRO A 478 -18.76 7.97 -20.43
CA PRO A 478 -17.47 8.61 -20.63
C PRO A 478 -17.73 10.12 -20.66
N PRO A 479 -17.00 10.91 -19.86
CA PRO A 479 -17.15 12.35 -19.91
C PRO A 479 -17.00 12.77 -21.38
N ALA A 480 -17.91 13.63 -21.85
CA ALA A 480 -17.88 14.12 -23.23
C ALA A 480 -16.45 14.49 -23.61
N PRO A 481 -15.98 14.14 -24.83
CA PRO A 481 -14.61 14.42 -25.26
C PRO A 481 -14.28 15.87 -24.95
N ARG A 482 -13.21 16.06 -24.17
CA ARG A 482 -12.82 17.39 -23.70
C ARG A 482 -12.53 18.27 -24.91
N PRO A 483 -13.13 19.47 -25.03
CA PRO A 483 -12.57 20.49 -25.89
C PRO A 483 -11.17 20.83 -25.37
N ALA A 484 -10.18 20.85 -26.27
CA ALA A 484 -8.82 21.22 -25.92
C ALA A 484 -8.77 22.68 -25.43
N GLY A 485 -8.19 22.93 -24.25
CA GLY A 485 -7.69 24.25 -23.87
C GLY A 485 -8.54 25.17 -22.97
N GLY A 486 -9.49 24.66 -22.17
CA GLY A 486 -10.26 25.50 -21.23
C GLY A 486 -9.77 25.44 -19.78
N ALA A 487 -9.55 26.60 -19.13
CA ALA A 487 -9.37 26.67 -17.68
C ALA A 487 -10.66 26.26 -16.95
N ARG A 488 -10.56 25.58 -15.81
CA ARG A 488 -11.71 25.28 -14.95
C ARG A 488 -11.44 25.67 -13.50
N LEU A 489 -12.50 26.05 -12.80
CA LEU A 489 -12.52 26.18 -11.34
C LEU A 489 -12.92 24.86 -10.67
N LEU A 490 -12.06 24.37 -9.79
CA LEU A 490 -12.31 23.25 -8.88
C LEU A 490 -12.79 23.81 -7.55
N LEU A 491 -14.01 23.46 -7.13
CA LEU A 491 -14.52 23.85 -5.82
C LEU A 491 -13.86 22.99 -4.74
N LEU A 492 -13.08 23.61 -3.86
CA LEU A 492 -12.41 22.94 -2.75
C LEU A 492 -13.23 23.02 -1.46
N ARG A 493 -13.88 24.17 -1.23
CA ARG A 493 -14.69 24.43 -0.04
C ARG A 493 -15.82 25.37 -0.37
N ARG A 494 -17.05 25.07 0.09
CA ARG A 494 -18.19 26.00 0.01
C ARG A 494 -18.08 27.06 1.11
N ALA A 495 -18.59 28.26 0.85
CA ALA A 495 -18.71 29.28 1.89
C ALA A 495 -19.63 28.80 3.01
N ALA A 496 -19.29 29.13 4.26
CA ALA A 496 -20.11 28.79 5.42
C ALA A 496 -21.37 29.67 5.53
N ARG A 497 -21.36 30.85 4.90
CA ARG A 497 -22.51 31.76 4.80
C ARG A 497 -22.56 32.41 3.41
N PRO A 498 -23.76 32.71 2.87
CA PRO A 498 -23.91 33.51 1.65
C PRO A 498 -23.23 34.88 1.81
N GLY A 499 -22.60 35.42 0.77
CA GLY A 499 -21.96 36.74 0.80
C GLY A 499 -20.57 36.80 1.43
N ALA A 500 -19.99 35.67 1.88
CA ALA A 500 -18.68 35.65 2.51
C ALA A 500 -17.50 35.92 1.55
N GLY A 501 -17.72 35.84 0.23
CA GLY A 501 -16.69 36.02 -0.79
C GLY A 501 -16.02 34.72 -1.23
N THR A 502 -15.17 34.82 -2.27
CA THR A 502 -14.48 33.68 -2.88
C THR A 502 -12.96 33.91 -2.95
N VAL A 503 -12.20 32.93 -2.47
CA VAL A 503 -10.74 32.84 -2.63
C VAL A 503 -10.42 31.89 -3.78
N VAL A 504 -9.66 32.37 -4.76
CA VAL A 504 -9.21 31.60 -5.94
C VAL A 504 -7.73 31.28 -5.78
N LEU A 505 -7.40 29.99 -5.72
CA LEU A 505 -6.03 29.50 -5.70
C LEU A 505 -5.48 29.41 -7.13
N ILE A 506 -4.38 30.10 -7.40
CA ILE A 506 -3.64 30.04 -8.67
C ILE A 506 -2.40 29.17 -8.45
N PRO A 507 -2.28 28.01 -9.12
CA PRO A 507 -1.13 27.13 -8.95
C PRO A 507 0.14 27.71 -9.60
N PRO A 508 1.34 27.30 -9.14
CA PRO A 508 2.59 27.67 -9.81
C PRO A 508 2.67 27.05 -11.22
N PRO A 509 3.38 27.70 -12.16
CA PRO A 509 3.51 27.22 -13.52
C PRO A 509 4.18 25.83 -13.56
N GLY A 510 3.54 24.87 -14.25
CA GLY A 510 4.03 23.49 -14.37
C GLY A 510 3.66 22.55 -13.21
N ALA A 511 2.84 22.99 -12.25
CA ALA A 511 2.31 22.10 -11.20
C ALA A 511 1.43 21.00 -11.81
N PRO A 512 1.53 19.73 -11.37
CA PRO A 512 0.62 18.68 -11.82
C PRO A 512 -0.82 18.97 -11.36
N ALA A 513 -1.80 18.59 -12.18
CA ALA A 513 -3.21 18.77 -11.85
C ALA A 513 -3.54 18.10 -10.50
N GLY A 514 -4.02 18.89 -9.54
CA GLY A 514 -4.30 18.44 -8.17
C GLY A 514 -3.22 18.76 -7.13
N ARG A 515 -2.06 19.31 -7.50
CA ARG A 515 -1.06 19.82 -6.55
C ARG A 515 -1.30 21.31 -6.32
N GLN A 516 -2.27 21.61 -5.46
CA GLN A 516 -2.49 22.98 -5.00
C GLN A 516 -1.71 23.12 -3.70
N THR A 517 -0.71 23.99 -3.71
CA THR A 517 0.03 24.41 -2.50
C THR A 517 -0.97 24.95 -1.50
N ALA A 518 -0.81 24.59 -0.23
CA ALA A 518 -1.72 24.98 0.82
C ALA A 518 -1.54 26.47 1.10
N PRO A 519 -2.62 27.27 0.94
CA PRO A 519 -2.91 28.26 1.96
C PRO A 519 -4.37 28.13 2.38
N ALA A 520 -4.84 26.89 2.60
CA ALA A 520 -6.13 26.68 3.22
C ALA A 520 -6.07 26.78 4.77
N ALA A 521 -4.87 26.87 5.34
CA ALA A 521 -4.64 26.88 6.79
C ALA A 521 -4.70 28.29 7.43
N THR A 522 -4.73 29.37 6.65
CA THR A 522 -4.70 30.75 7.18
C THR A 522 -5.98 31.58 6.93
N ASP A 523 -6.99 31.04 6.23
CA ASP A 523 -8.28 31.72 6.06
C ASP A 523 -9.36 31.07 6.96
N PRO A 524 -9.95 31.81 7.92
CA PRO A 524 -10.85 31.28 8.93
C PRO A 524 -12.22 30.88 8.34
N GLY A 525 -12.27 29.78 7.59
CA GLY A 525 -13.46 28.94 7.32
C GLY A 525 -14.71 29.58 6.68
N ALA A 526 -14.78 30.89 6.49
CA ALA A 526 -16.01 31.59 6.14
C ALA A 526 -16.24 31.69 4.63
N ARG A 527 -15.16 31.82 3.84
CA ARG A 527 -15.21 32.09 2.38
C ARG A 527 -15.22 30.81 1.53
N GLN A 528 -15.77 30.93 0.32
CA GLN A 528 -15.71 29.88 -0.71
C GLN A 528 -14.27 29.75 -1.20
N LEU A 529 -13.75 28.52 -1.33
CA LEU A 529 -12.41 28.26 -1.84
C LEU A 529 -12.51 27.49 -3.15
N VAL A 530 -11.93 28.05 -4.21
CA VAL A 530 -11.85 27.44 -5.54
C VAL A 530 -10.42 27.46 -6.05
N ALA A 531 -10.03 26.50 -6.88
CA ALA A 531 -8.72 26.48 -7.51
C ALA A 531 -8.83 26.48 -9.04
N LEU A 532 -7.89 27.14 -9.70
CA LEU A 532 -7.72 27.08 -11.15
C LEU A 532 -6.94 25.82 -11.55
N ASP A 533 -7.38 25.15 -12.61
CA ASP A 533 -6.66 24.02 -13.21
C ASP A 533 -5.36 24.49 -13.91
N VAL A 534 -4.37 23.60 -13.98
CA VAL A 534 -2.93 23.95 -14.03
C VAL A 534 -2.34 24.33 -15.39
N HIS A 535 -3.12 24.51 -16.46
CA HIS A 535 -2.57 24.98 -17.74
C HIS A 535 -3.58 25.78 -18.56
N ALA A 536 -3.69 27.08 -18.26
CA ALA A 536 -4.46 28.01 -19.07
C ALA A 536 -3.89 29.44 -19.01
N ASP A 537 -4.01 30.20 -20.10
CA ASP A 537 -3.63 31.62 -20.12
C ASP A 537 -4.62 32.49 -19.30
N ALA A 538 -4.27 33.76 -19.11
CA ALA A 538 -5.10 34.69 -18.34
C ALA A 538 -6.50 34.91 -18.95
N GLY A 539 -6.68 34.75 -20.26
CA GLY A 539 -7.98 34.86 -20.93
C GLY A 539 -8.89 33.67 -20.62
N ALA A 540 -8.36 32.47 -20.69
CA ALA A 540 -9.06 31.24 -20.33
C ALA A 540 -9.39 31.20 -18.83
N CYS A 541 -8.47 31.63 -17.97
CA CYS A 541 -8.70 31.77 -16.53
C CYS A 541 -9.80 32.80 -16.22
N LEU A 542 -9.83 33.94 -16.93
CA LEU A 542 -10.91 34.92 -16.80
C LEU A 542 -12.28 34.33 -17.21
N ALA A 543 -12.33 33.60 -18.32
CA ALA A 543 -13.57 32.96 -18.78
C ALA A 543 -14.12 31.99 -17.72
N ALA A 544 -13.24 31.22 -17.07
CA ALA A 544 -13.61 30.33 -15.97
C ALA A 544 -14.10 31.07 -14.71
N LEU A 545 -13.60 32.29 -14.47
CA LEU A 545 -13.97 33.12 -13.31
C LEU A 545 -15.28 33.88 -13.48
N ARG A 546 -15.82 34.04 -14.69
CA ARG A 546 -17.08 34.77 -14.95
C ARG A 546 -18.24 34.36 -14.04
N PRO A 547 -18.52 33.07 -13.77
CA PRO A 547 -19.63 32.68 -12.89
C PRO A 547 -19.41 33.09 -11.43
N VAL A 548 -18.16 33.24 -11.00
CA VAL A 548 -17.82 33.72 -9.65
C VAL A 548 -17.94 35.24 -9.59
N LEU A 549 -17.40 35.94 -10.60
CA LEU A 549 -17.47 37.39 -10.72
C LEU A 549 -18.90 37.92 -10.84
N ALA A 550 -19.77 37.19 -11.55
CA ALA A 550 -21.18 37.52 -11.72
C ALA A 550 -21.98 37.53 -10.41
N LYS A 551 -21.48 36.90 -9.33
CA LYS A 551 -22.12 36.95 -8.01
C LYS A 551 -21.94 38.30 -7.30
N GLY A 552 -21.01 39.14 -7.76
CA GLY A 552 -20.74 40.45 -7.15
C GLY A 552 -20.13 40.39 -5.75
N GLU A 553 -19.69 39.22 -5.29
CA GLU A 553 -19.07 39.03 -3.97
C GLU A 553 -17.56 39.35 -4.01
N PRO A 554 -16.94 39.67 -2.85
CA PRO A 554 -15.50 39.93 -2.78
C PRO A 554 -14.67 38.75 -3.29
N LEU A 555 -13.74 39.01 -4.21
CA LEU A 555 -12.82 38.02 -4.79
C LEU A 555 -11.38 38.27 -4.31
N THR A 556 -10.70 37.21 -3.89
CA THR A 556 -9.26 37.24 -3.58
C THR A 556 -8.52 36.21 -4.43
N LEU A 557 -7.46 36.62 -5.13
CA LEU A 557 -6.56 35.75 -5.85
C LEU A 557 -5.38 35.40 -4.93
N ALA A 558 -5.26 34.13 -4.54
CA ALA A 558 -4.16 33.65 -3.71
C ALA A 558 -3.21 32.77 -4.53
N CYS A 559 -1.92 33.06 -4.48
CA CYS A 559 -0.94 32.42 -5.35
C CYS A 559 0.47 32.43 -4.72
N PRO A 560 1.33 31.43 -5.02
CA PRO A 560 2.75 31.48 -4.69
C PRO A 560 3.48 32.55 -5.52
N GLN A 561 4.70 32.90 -5.11
CA GLN A 561 5.52 33.92 -5.79
C GLN A 561 5.70 33.60 -7.27
N ALA A 562 5.90 32.33 -7.62
CA ALA A 562 6.05 31.85 -9.00
C ALA A 562 4.80 32.07 -9.88
N ALA A 563 3.60 32.24 -9.30
CA ALA A 563 2.34 32.48 -10.01
C ALA A 563 1.88 33.95 -9.98
N ALA A 564 2.62 34.83 -9.28
CA ALA A 564 2.27 36.25 -9.16
C ALA A 564 2.08 37.00 -10.49
N PRO A 565 2.85 36.74 -11.57
CA PRO A 565 2.62 37.38 -12.87
C PRO A 565 1.22 37.07 -13.44
N LEU A 566 0.78 35.82 -13.36
CA LEU A 566 -0.54 35.40 -13.83
C LEU A 566 -1.66 36.00 -12.98
N ALA A 567 -1.47 36.07 -11.66
CA ALA A 567 -2.42 36.71 -10.74
C ALA A 567 -2.61 38.20 -11.04
N ARG A 568 -1.52 38.93 -11.30
CA ARG A 568 -1.56 40.36 -11.66
C ARG A 568 -2.24 40.59 -13.01
N GLU A 569 -1.90 39.80 -14.00
CA GLU A 569 -2.53 39.86 -15.33
C GLU A 569 -4.03 39.57 -15.25
N LEU A 570 -4.43 38.58 -14.44
CA LEU A 570 -5.84 38.27 -14.20
C LEU A 570 -6.58 39.42 -13.51
N ALA A 571 -6.00 40.00 -12.46
CA ALA A 571 -6.59 41.15 -11.78
C ALA A 571 -6.78 42.34 -12.74
N HIS A 572 -5.77 42.64 -13.57
CA HIS A 572 -5.85 43.69 -14.57
C HIS A 572 -6.99 43.46 -15.56
N ARG A 573 -7.12 42.23 -16.08
CA ARG A 573 -8.20 41.87 -17.00
C ARG A 573 -9.58 41.92 -16.34
N ILE A 574 -9.71 41.48 -15.09
CA ILE A 574 -10.97 41.56 -14.34
C ILE A 574 -11.42 43.02 -14.23
N THR A 575 -10.51 43.92 -13.86
CA THR A 575 -10.77 45.37 -13.79
C THR A 575 -11.08 45.97 -15.15
N ALA A 576 -10.36 45.58 -16.21
CA ALA A 576 -10.59 46.05 -17.57
C ALA A 576 -11.98 45.68 -18.12
N HIS A 577 -12.59 44.60 -17.60
CA HIS A 577 -13.96 44.20 -17.89
C HIS A 577 -15.00 44.77 -16.90
N ALA A 578 -14.64 45.83 -16.15
CA ALA A 578 -15.50 46.56 -15.21
C ALA A 578 -16.00 45.75 -13.99
N TRP A 579 -15.32 44.65 -13.63
CA TRP A 579 -15.53 44.00 -12.33
C TRP A 579 -14.66 44.62 -11.23
N PRO A 580 -15.05 44.48 -9.95
CA PRO A 580 -14.22 44.95 -8.83
C PRO A 580 -12.82 44.33 -8.88
N THR A 581 -11.80 45.15 -8.71
CA THR A 581 -10.40 44.70 -8.68
C THR A 581 -10.20 43.71 -7.52
N PRO A 582 -9.80 42.47 -7.78
CA PRO A 582 -9.63 41.49 -6.72
C PRO A 582 -8.39 41.78 -5.90
N ALA A 583 -8.44 41.49 -4.60
CA ALA A 583 -7.25 41.51 -3.76
C ALA A 583 -6.32 40.37 -4.18
N ILE A 584 -5.00 40.62 -4.26
CA ILE A 584 -4.01 39.59 -4.53
C ILE A 584 -3.26 39.29 -3.24
N THR A 585 -3.29 38.04 -2.81
CA THR A 585 -2.49 37.54 -1.70
C THR A 585 -1.39 36.66 -2.27
N ILE A 586 -0.16 37.15 -2.20
CA ILE A 586 1.00 36.35 -2.56
C ILE A 586 1.44 35.62 -1.31
N THR A 587 1.32 34.30 -1.32
CA THR A 587 1.93 33.48 -0.28
C THR A 587 3.42 33.43 -0.57
N PRO A 588 4.30 33.61 0.44
CA PRO A 588 5.70 33.26 0.25
C PRO A 588 5.75 31.82 -0.28
N ASP A 589 6.67 31.53 -1.20
CA ASP A 589 6.89 30.13 -1.57
C ASP A 589 7.11 29.39 -0.25
N ASP A 590 6.40 28.27 -0.04
CA ASP A 590 6.73 27.36 1.04
C ASP A 590 8.22 27.03 0.83
N ASP A 591 9.09 27.65 1.63
CA ASP A 591 10.30 26.96 2.05
C ASP A 591 9.77 25.61 2.54
N PRO A 592 10.25 24.46 2.04
CA PRO A 592 9.59 23.15 2.21
C PRO A 592 9.60 22.62 3.66
N ALA A 593 9.53 23.50 4.65
CA ALA A 593 9.72 23.33 6.08
C ALA A 593 8.55 23.85 6.95
N ALA A 594 7.32 23.93 6.44
CA ALA A 594 6.13 24.22 7.24
C ALA A 594 5.06 23.12 7.17
#